data_AF-A0A2E8BV81-F1
#
_entry.id   AF-A0A2E8BV81-F1
#
_cell.length_a   1.000
_cell.length_b   1.000
_cell.length_c   1.000
_cell.angle_alpha   90.00
_cell.angle_beta   90.00
_cell.angle_gamma   90.00
#
_symmetry.space_group_name_H-M   'P 1'
#
loop_
_entity.id
_entity.type
_entity.pdbx_description
1 polymer ?
#
loop_
_entity_poly.entity_id
_entity_poly.type
_entity_poly.pdbx_seq_one_letter_code
_entity_poly.pdbx_strand_id
1 'polypeptide(L)'
;MDRTVQSGSKWSLTLFRDGTQGNVRNLREARFRYGRWSDEIDDIKPRNLPSGVIRAIEFSRISDEAMESGFELEMSFRGTIDSGWVPFDIALSVTTDFSRSFQRPRFIYVSPDDESSLNMVQVALRSCSETPREPPTRLWIRATELSMRSLCWALENGVLDSNGVDHDQMTLALWVDLPDPEPTRNQTELALPGPPADPYDFFNRRP
;
A
#
# COMPACT_ATOMS: atom_id res chain seq x y z
N MET A 1 -15.33 -11.69 7.65
CA MET A 1 -16.14 -10.49 7.90
C MET A 1 -15.98 -9.59 6.69
N ASP A 2 -17.07 -9.15 6.08
CA ASP A 2 -17.03 -8.32 4.87
C ASP A 2 -16.60 -6.88 5.22
N ARG A 3 -15.52 -6.42 4.59
CA ARG A 3 -14.88 -5.13 4.85
C ARG A 3 -15.54 -4.06 3.98
N THR A 4 -16.63 -3.47 4.47
CA THR A 4 -17.21 -2.29 3.80
C THR A 4 -16.44 -1.04 4.22
N VAL A 5 -15.73 -0.42 3.28
CA VAL A 5 -15.03 0.85 3.50
C VAL A 5 -16.04 2.00 3.44
N GLN A 6 -16.11 2.83 4.48
CA GLN A 6 -17.01 3.99 4.52
C GLN A 6 -16.46 5.16 3.69
N SER A 7 -17.33 5.90 2.99
CA SER A 7 -16.91 7.08 2.22
C SER A 7 -16.37 8.19 3.14
N GLY A 8 -15.31 8.85 2.67
CA GLY A 8 -14.98 10.23 3.05
C GLY A 8 -13.98 10.44 4.19
N SER A 9 -13.69 9.48 5.07
CA SER A 9 -12.67 9.70 6.13
C SER A 9 -11.79 8.52 6.51
N LYS A 10 -12.20 7.27 6.26
CA LYS A 10 -11.40 6.06 6.52
C LYS A 10 -11.44 5.18 5.28
N TRP A 11 -10.29 4.73 4.79
CA TRP A 11 -10.20 3.82 3.65
C TRP A 11 -9.04 2.86 3.80
N SER A 12 -8.95 1.86 2.92
CA SER A 12 -7.92 0.82 3.02
C SER A 12 -7.37 0.36 1.67
N LEU A 13 -6.08 0.08 1.64
CA LEU A 13 -5.40 -0.49 0.49
C LEU A 13 -5.00 -1.92 0.82
N THR A 14 -5.25 -2.86 -0.09
CA THR A 14 -4.78 -4.24 0.08
C THR A 14 -3.47 -4.38 -0.68
N LEU A 15 -2.44 -4.92 -0.03
CA LEU A 15 -1.13 -5.13 -0.60
C LEU A 15 -0.72 -6.59 -0.49
N PHE A 16 -0.27 -7.18 -1.60
CA PHE A 16 0.24 -8.54 -1.66
C PHE A 16 1.73 -8.53 -1.99
N ARG A 17 2.48 -9.41 -1.33
CA ARG A 17 3.88 -9.64 -1.64
C ARG A 17 4.00 -10.16 -3.07
N ASP A 18 4.93 -9.61 -3.85
CA ASP A 18 5.24 -10.12 -5.19
C ASP A 18 6.05 -11.42 -5.09
N GLY A 19 5.37 -12.57 -5.22
CA GLY A 19 5.98 -13.90 -5.15
C GLY A 19 7.08 -14.14 -6.18
N THR A 20 7.07 -13.40 -7.29
CA THR A 20 8.09 -13.49 -8.35
C THR A 20 9.46 -12.95 -7.95
N GLN A 21 9.54 -12.11 -6.91
CA GLN A 21 10.81 -11.53 -6.47
C GLN A 21 11.69 -12.54 -5.70
N GLY A 22 11.10 -13.63 -5.19
CA GLY A 22 11.82 -14.59 -4.36
C GLY A 22 12.13 -14.05 -2.95
N ASN A 23 13.15 -14.63 -2.32
CA ASN A 23 13.49 -14.35 -0.93
C ASN A 23 14.18 -12.99 -0.77
N VAL A 24 13.61 -12.12 0.06
CA VAL A 24 14.14 -10.79 0.37
C VAL A 24 14.21 -10.65 1.88
N ARG A 25 15.33 -10.11 2.40
CA ARG A 25 15.59 -10.04 3.85
C ARG A 25 14.97 -8.81 4.53
N ASN A 26 14.50 -7.83 3.76
CA ASN A 26 14.08 -6.52 4.30
C ASN A 26 12.84 -5.96 3.58
N LEU A 27 11.92 -5.37 4.35
CA LEU A 27 10.74 -4.63 3.87
C LEU A 27 11.07 -3.50 2.89
N ARG A 28 12.26 -2.87 3.01
CA ARG A 28 12.71 -1.79 2.12
C ARG A 28 12.95 -2.25 0.69
N GLU A 29 13.35 -3.50 0.52
CA GLU A 29 13.66 -4.11 -0.77
C GLU A 29 12.49 -4.91 -1.32
N ALA A 30 11.53 -5.27 -0.47
CA ALA A 30 10.37 -6.06 -0.84
C ALA A 30 9.40 -5.26 -1.73
N ARG A 31 8.91 -5.96 -2.76
CA ARG A 31 7.96 -5.43 -3.73
C ARG A 31 6.56 -5.96 -3.46
N PHE A 32 5.60 -5.07 -3.63
CA PHE A 32 4.20 -5.32 -3.36
C PHE A 32 3.34 -4.91 -4.56
N ARG A 33 2.38 -5.77 -4.90
CA ARG A 33 1.22 -5.39 -5.72
C ARG A 33 0.16 -4.82 -4.80
N TYR A 34 -0.62 -3.87 -5.28
CA TYR A 34 -1.56 -3.14 -4.43
C TYR A 34 -2.79 -2.74 -5.21
N GLY A 35 -3.93 -2.67 -4.53
CA GLY A 35 -5.21 -2.34 -5.15
C GLY A 35 -6.27 -2.06 -4.10
N ARG A 36 -7.22 -1.19 -4.46
CA ARG A 36 -8.46 -1.00 -3.68
C ARG A 36 -9.49 -2.06 -4.03
N TRP A 37 -9.43 -2.56 -5.26
CA TRP A 37 -10.23 -3.65 -5.79
C TRP A 37 -9.32 -4.77 -6.31
N SER A 38 -9.85 -5.99 -6.35
CA SER A 38 -9.12 -7.17 -6.79
C SER A 38 -8.64 -7.10 -8.24
N ASP A 39 -9.40 -6.45 -9.13
CA ASP A 39 -9.06 -6.28 -10.54
C ASP A 39 -7.90 -5.30 -10.78
N GLU A 40 -7.67 -4.34 -9.87
CA GLU A 40 -6.52 -3.42 -9.96
C GLU A 40 -5.17 -4.15 -9.74
N ILE A 41 -5.16 -5.30 -9.07
CA ILE A 41 -3.93 -6.01 -8.68
C ILE A 41 -3.13 -6.51 -9.89
N ASP A 42 -3.82 -6.98 -10.93
CA ASP A 42 -3.18 -7.56 -12.12
C ASP A 42 -2.59 -6.49 -13.05
N ASP A 43 -3.22 -5.32 -13.10
CA ASP A 43 -2.82 -4.21 -13.96
C ASP A 43 -1.63 -3.40 -13.38
N ILE A 44 -1.39 -3.51 -12.08
CA ILE A 44 -0.43 -2.67 -11.36
C ILE A 44 0.93 -3.35 -11.22
N LYS A 45 1.97 -2.66 -11.68
CA LYS A 45 3.36 -3.09 -11.49
C LYS A 45 3.73 -3.09 -9.99
N PRO A 46 4.41 -4.15 -9.49
CA PRO A 46 4.86 -4.20 -8.10
C PRO A 46 5.82 -3.06 -7.75
N ARG A 47 5.63 -2.45 -6.57
CA ARG A 47 6.40 -1.30 -6.07
C ARG A 47 6.96 -1.53 -4.67
N ASN A 48 7.97 -0.75 -4.30
CA ASN A 48 8.51 -0.74 -2.95
C ASN A 48 7.63 0.10 -2.02
N LEU A 49 7.70 -0.20 -0.73
CA LEU A 49 6.98 0.56 0.30
C LEU A 49 7.73 1.85 0.65
N PRO A 50 7.02 2.99 0.81
CA PRO A 50 7.62 4.19 1.37
C PRO A 50 7.94 3.98 2.86
N SER A 51 8.93 4.72 3.38
CA SER A 51 9.39 4.57 4.76
C SER A 51 8.27 4.75 5.80
N GLY A 52 7.31 5.63 5.55
CA GLY A 52 6.14 5.81 6.42
C GLY A 52 5.28 4.54 6.55
N VAL A 53 5.12 3.77 5.47
CA VAL A 53 4.35 2.51 5.52
C VAL A 53 5.15 1.41 6.23
N ILE A 54 6.46 1.35 6.01
CA ILE A 54 7.35 0.44 6.72
C ILE A 54 7.27 0.68 8.23
N ARG A 55 7.33 1.95 8.66
CA ARG A 55 7.12 2.32 10.07
C ARG A 55 5.78 1.82 10.61
N ALA A 56 4.70 1.92 9.84
CA ALA A 56 3.38 1.44 10.27
C ALA A 56 3.34 -0.09 10.46
N ILE A 57 4.04 -0.84 9.60
CA ILE A 57 4.19 -2.30 9.70
C ILE A 57 4.99 -2.67 10.96
N GLU A 58 6.15 -2.04 11.16
CA GLU A 58 7.01 -2.26 12.32
C GLU A 58 6.29 -1.92 13.63
N PHE A 59 5.54 -0.81 13.66
CA PHE A 59 4.74 -0.40 14.80
C PHE A 59 3.62 -1.40 15.12
N SER A 60 3.04 -2.01 14.08
CA SER A 60 1.98 -3.01 14.20
C SER A 60 2.52 -4.42 14.47
N ARG A 61 3.85 -4.61 14.39
CA ARG A 61 4.56 -5.89 14.61
C ARG A 61 4.12 -7.02 13.69
N ILE A 62 3.82 -6.68 12.43
CA ILE A 62 3.38 -7.65 11.40
C ILE A 62 4.40 -7.76 10.26
N SER A 63 5.68 -7.51 10.56
CA SER A 63 6.73 -7.46 9.54
C SER A 63 6.92 -8.80 8.83
N ASP A 64 6.83 -9.91 9.57
CA ASP A 64 7.03 -11.25 9.03
C ASP A 64 5.84 -11.65 8.13
N GLU A 65 4.62 -11.42 8.60
CA GLU A 65 3.38 -11.67 7.88
C GLU A 65 3.29 -10.83 6.59
N ALA A 66 3.70 -9.56 6.67
CA ALA A 66 3.79 -8.66 5.53
C ALA A 66 4.81 -9.13 4.50
N MET A 67 5.95 -9.68 4.93
CA MET A 67 6.99 -10.20 4.05
C MET A 67 6.62 -11.54 3.41
N GLU A 68 5.83 -12.37 4.09
CA GLU A 68 5.38 -13.66 3.59
C GLU A 68 4.26 -13.52 2.56
N SER A 69 3.20 -12.79 2.90
CA SER A 69 1.96 -12.78 2.11
C SER A 69 1.50 -11.37 1.73
N GLY A 70 1.73 -10.40 2.61
CA GLY A 70 1.29 -9.02 2.44
C GLY A 70 0.46 -8.54 3.62
N PHE A 71 -0.21 -7.40 3.45
CA PHE A 71 -0.92 -6.72 4.54
C PHE A 71 -2.03 -5.82 4.00
N GLU A 72 -2.93 -5.40 4.89
CA GLU A 72 -3.91 -4.36 4.64
C GLU A 72 -3.45 -3.06 5.29
N LEU A 73 -3.40 -1.98 4.50
CA LEU A 73 -3.07 -0.65 4.98
C LEU A 73 -4.35 0.16 5.15
N GLU A 74 -4.74 0.41 6.39
CA GLU A 74 -5.82 1.33 6.71
C GLU A 74 -5.32 2.78 6.81
N MET A 75 -6.12 3.72 6.34
CA MET A 75 -5.84 5.15 6.31
C MET A 75 -7.04 5.91 6.85
N SER A 76 -6.79 6.99 7.60
CA SER A 76 -7.83 7.84 8.16
C SER A 76 -7.36 9.30 8.27
N PHE A 77 -8.27 10.24 8.02
CA PHE A 77 -8.03 11.66 8.31
C PHE A 77 -8.51 12.08 9.70
N ARG A 78 -9.21 11.21 10.41
CA ARG A 78 -9.66 11.44 11.78
C ARG A 78 -8.78 10.64 12.72
N GLY A 79 -8.41 11.26 13.84
CA GLY A 79 -7.79 10.55 14.95
C GLY A 79 -8.71 9.42 15.38
N THR A 80 -8.20 8.19 15.30
CA THR A 80 -8.91 6.98 15.69
C THR A 80 -8.59 6.68 17.15
N ILE A 81 -9.59 6.19 17.89
CA ILE A 81 -9.43 5.80 19.29
C ILE A 81 -8.67 4.47 19.42
N ASP A 82 -8.66 3.67 18.35
CA ASP A 82 -8.00 2.37 18.31
C ASP A 82 -6.48 2.48 18.41
N SER A 83 -5.86 1.51 19.08
CA SER A 83 -4.40 1.36 19.09
C SER A 83 -3.87 0.94 17.70
N GLY A 84 -2.58 1.21 17.46
CA GLY A 84 -1.89 0.81 16.23
C GLY A 84 -1.84 1.85 15.11
N TRP A 85 -2.45 3.02 15.29
CA TRP A 85 -2.42 4.09 14.28
C TRP A 85 -1.21 5.00 14.46
N VAL A 86 -0.49 5.25 13.38
CA VAL A 86 0.68 6.13 13.33
C VAL A 86 0.30 7.45 12.64
N PRO A 87 0.53 8.60 13.28
CA PRO A 87 0.23 9.91 12.70
C PRO A 87 1.33 10.39 11.75
N PHE A 88 0.94 11.12 10.72
CA PHE A 88 1.81 11.84 9.81
C PHE A 88 1.23 13.22 9.50
N ASP A 89 2.05 14.26 9.57
CA ASP A 89 1.67 15.63 9.28
C ASP A 89 2.01 16.00 7.83
N ILE A 90 1.18 16.84 7.22
CA ILE A 90 1.46 17.32 5.87
C ILE A 90 2.68 18.24 5.85
N ALA A 91 3.67 17.90 5.04
CA ALA A 91 4.86 18.71 4.82
C ALA A 91 4.75 19.55 3.53
N LEU A 92 4.15 18.99 2.48
CA LEU A 92 4.02 19.65 1.18
C LEU A 92 2.71 19.29 0.49
N SER A 93 2.11 20.26 -0.17
CA SER A 93 0.97 20.10 -1.07
C SER A 93 1.31 20.66 -2.44
N VAL A 94 1.22 19.82 -3.48
CA VAL A 94 1.46 20.20 -4.87
C VAL A 94 0.24 19.84 -5.69
N THR A 95 -0.40 20.84 -6.29
CA THR A 95 -1.49 20.60 -7.23
C THR A 95 -0.97 20.79 -8.65
N THR A 96 -1.03 19.73 -9.46
CA THR A 96 -0.77 19.82 -10.89
C THR A 96 -2.09 19.90 -11.64
N ASP A 97 -2.28 20.99 -12.37
CA ASP A 97 -3.42 21.18 -13.26
C ASP A 97 -3.12 20.51 -14.60
N PHE A 98 -3.82 19.40 -14.90
CA PHE A 98 -3.70 18.74 -16.21
C PHE A 98 -4.73 19.30 -17.21
N SER A 99 -5.91 19.72 -16.73
CA SER A 99 -6.92 20.50 -17.47
C SER A 99 -7.90 21.15 -16.48
N ARG A 100 -8.78 22.07 -16.94
CA ARG A 100 -9.77 22.79 -16.10
C ARG A 100 -10.65 21.86 -15.23
N SER A 101 -10.79 20.59 -15.61
CA SER A 101 -11.66 19.60 -14.97
C SER A 101 -10.90 18.44 -14.29
N PHE A 102 -9.59 18.35 -14.45
CA PHE A 102 -8.78 17.26 -13.90
C PHE A 102 -7.59 17.79 -13.12
N GLN A 103 -7.69 17.69 -11.80
CA GLN A 103 -6.60 18.00 -10.87
C GLN A 103 -6.10 16.70 -10.23
N ARG A 104 -4.78 16.60 -10.10
CA ARG A 104 -4.13 15.49 -9.41
C ARG A 104 -3.25 16.02 -8.28
N PRO A 105 -3.87 16.53 -7.20
CA PRO A 105 -3.10 16.96 -6.05
C PRO A 105 -2.27 15.82 -5.46
N ARG A 106 -1.04 16.15 -5.10
CA ARG A 106 -0.07 15.29 -4.45
C ARG A 106 0.29 15.90 -3.11
N PHE A 107 0.35 15.05 -2.09
CA PHE A 107 0.68 15.45 -0.73
C PHE A 107 1.85 14.62 -0.25
N ILE A 108 2.78 15.26 0.45
CA ILE A 108 3.87 14.58 1.15
C ILE A 108 3.57 14.69 2.63
N TYR A 109 3.48 13.54 3.27
CA TYR A 109 3.26 13.40 4.70
C TYR A 109 4.55 12.92 5.36
N VAL A 110 4.89 13.53 6.49
CA VAL A 110 6.10 13.23 7.26
C VAL A 110 5.69 12.94 8.70
N SER A 111 6.35 11.96 9.30
CA SER A 111 6.10 11.61 10.68
C SER A 111 6.59 12.72 11.63
N PRO A 112 5.87 13.01 12.72
CA PRO A 112 6.33 13.95 13.72
C PRO A 112 7.48 13.41 14.59
N ASP A 113 7.61 12.08 14.71
CA ASP A 113 8.58 11.47 15.65
C ASP A 113 9.86 10.96 14.97
N ASP A 114 9.89 10.84 13.65
CA ASP A 114 11.07 10.38 12.90
C ASP A 114 11.15 10.98 11.48
N GLU A 115 12.13 10.53 10.70
CA GLU A 115 12.36 10.96 9.31
C GLU A 115 11.53 10.15 8.29
N SER A 116 10.53 9.36 8.74
CA SER A 116 9.70 8.57 7.83
C SER A 116 8.71 9.45 7.08
N SER A 117 8.54 9.17 5.79
CA SER A 117 7.65 9.94 4.92
C SER A 117 6.90 9.05 3.95
N LEU A 118 5.81 9.60 3.41
CA LEU A 118 5.03 8.93 2.38
C LEU A 118 4.40 9.97 1.44
N ASN A 119 4.16 9.54 0.21
CA ASN A 119 3.49 10.34 -0.80
C ASN A 119 2.05 9.86 -0.96
N MET A 120 1.11 10.79 -1.02
CA MET A 120 -0.28 10.54 -1.34
C MET A 120 -0.65 11.25 -2.65
N VAL A 121 -1.43 10.57 -3.50
CA VAL A 121 -2.00 11.15 -4.71
C VAL A 121 -3.52 11.07 -4.60
N GLN A 122 -4.17 12.21 -4.67
CA GLN A 122 -5.62 12.28 -4.75
C GLN A 122 -6.03 12.59 -6.19
N VAL A 123 -6.91 11.75 -6.74
CA VAL A 123 -7.53 12.00 -8.04
C VAL A 123 -8.84 12.70 -7.79
N ALA A 124 -8.86 14.02 -7.99
CA ALA A 124 -10.09 14.81 -7.91
C ALA A 124 -10.67 14.94 -9.31
N LEU A 125 -11.74 14.19 -9.58
CA LEU A 125 -12.61 14.46 -10.72
C LEU A 125 -13.44 15.69 -10.36
N ARG A 126 -13.24 16.82 -11.04
CA ARG A 126 -14.21 17.92 -10.92
C ARG A 126 -15.50 17.48 -11.61
N SER A 127 -16.42 16.87 -10.87
CA SER A 127 -17.82 17.15 -11.13
C SER A 127 -18.03 18.65 -10.82
N CYS A 128 -18.80 19.36 -11.64
CA CYS A 128 -18.91 20.83 -11.69
C CYS A 128 -19.38 21.54 -10.38
N SER A 129 -19.35 20.89 -9.22
CA SER A 129 -19.78 21.44 -7.94
C SER A 129 -18.88 21.11 -6.74
N GLU A 130 -17.86 20.25 -6.87
CA GLU A 130 -17.01 19.91 -5.73
C GLU A 130 -15.74 20.76 -5.69
N THR A 131 -15.64 21.60 -4.66
CA THR A 131 -14.42 22.34 -4.33
C THR A 131 -13.29 21.36 -4.03
N PRO A 132 -12.04 21.64 -4.46
CA PRO A 132 -10.88 20.84 -4.09
C PRO A 132 -10.84 20.70 -2.57
N ARG A 133 -10.97 19.47 -2.07
CA ARG A 133 -10.96 19.20 -0.64
C ARG A 133 -9.59 19.64 -0.11
N GLU A 134 -9.57 20.62 0.80
CA GLU A 134 -8.31 21.07 1.41
C GLU A 134 -7.56 19.87 1.98
N PRO A 135 -6.22 19.83 1.82
CA PRO A 135 -5.45 18.72 2.33
C PRO A 135 -5.64 18.62 3.84
N PRO A 136 -6.04 17.45 4.36
CA PRO A 136 -6.13 17.26 5.78
C PRO A 136 -4.72 17.37 6.38
N THR A 137 -4.62 18.16 7.44
CA THR A 137 -3.36 18.48 8.12
C THR A 137 -2.63 17.24 8.60
N ARG A 138 -3.38 16.22 9.02
CA ARG A 138 -2.86 14.99 9.59
C ARG A 138 -3.51 13.76 8.96
N LEU A 139 -2.66 12.81 8.57
CA LEU A 139 -3.02 11.48 8.10
C LEU A 139 -2.67 10.48 9.20
N TRP A 140 -3.55 9.52 9.42
CA TRP A 140 -3.29 8.37 10.28
C TRP A 140 -3.25 7.13 9.40
N ILE A 141 -2.26 6.28 9.61
CA ILE A 141 -2.16 4.98 8.92
C ILE A 141 -1.98 3.85 9.92
N ARG A 142 -2.48 2.67 9.58
CA ARG A 142 -2.31 1.45 10.36
C ARG A 142 -2.14 0.27 9.41
N ALA A 143 -1.17 -0.59 9.69
CA ALA A 143 -1.01 -1.85 8.96
C ALA A 143 -1.65 -2.98 9.76
N THR A 144 -2.39 -3.86 9.09
CA THR A 144 -2.99 -5.06 9.68
C THR A 144 -2.70 -6.25 8.80
N GLU A 145 -2.67 -7.45 9.38
CA GLU A 145 -2.54 -8.69 8.62
C GLU A 145 -3.64 -8.80 7.55
N LEU A 146 -3.33 -9.52 6.46
CA LEU A 146 -4.33 -9.82 5.45
C LEU A 146 -5.47 -10.63 6.06
N SER A 147 -6.71 -10.28 5.70
CA SER A 147 -7.83 -11.13 6.06
C SER A 147 -7.69 -12.51 5.42
N MET A 148 -8.17 -13.57 6.08
CA MET A 148 -8.18 -14.93 5.51
C MET A 148 -8.83 -14.96 4.12
N ARG A 149 -9.85 -14.13 3.88
CA ARG A 149 -10.51 -14.02 2.57
C ARG A 149 -9.57 -13.44 1.51
N SER A 150 -8.81 -12.40 1.86
CA SER A 150 -7.77 -11.79 1.01
C SER A 150 -6.64 -12.78 0.68
N LEU A 151 -6.21 -13.57 1.67
CA LEU A 151 -5.21 -14.62 1.49
C LEU A 151 -5.69 -15.74 0.56
N CYS A 152 -6.88 -16.29 0.80
CA CYS A 152 -7.45 -17.34 -0.06
C CYS A 152 -7.57 -16.86 -1.51
N TRP A 153 -8.05 -15.63 -1.72
CA TRP A 153 -8.16 -15.07 -3.07
C TRP A 153 -6.78 -14.93 -3.74
N ALA A 154 -5.76 -14.44 -3.03
CA ALA A 154 -4.42 -14.28 -3.59
C ALA A 154 -3.78 -15.61 -3.98
N LEU A 155 -4.03 -16.67 -3.21
CA LEU A 155 -3.60 -18.03 -3.54
C LEU A 155 -4.35 -18.59 -4.75
N GLU A 156 -5.67 -18.43 -4.82
CA GLU A 156 -6.49 -18.90 -5.95
C GLU A 156 -6.13 -18.21 -7.28
N ASN A 157 -5.67 -16.96 -7.22
CA ASN A 157 -5.32 -16.16 -8.40
C ASN A 157 -3.80 -16.15 -8.67
N GLY A 158 -3.02 -16.96 -7.95
CA GLY A 158 -1.57 -17.09 -8.15
C GLY A 158 -0.78 -15.79 -7.95
N VAL A 159 -1.29 -14.86 -7.14
CA VAL A 159 -0.63 -13.57 -6.86
C VAL A 159 0.67 -13.78 -6.06
N LEU A 160 0.65 -14.80 -5.19
CA LEU A 160 1.77 -15.21 -4.35
C LEU A 160 2.67 -16.25 -5.03
N ASP A 161 2.29 -16.73 -6.21
CA ASP A 161 3.06 -17.75 -6.91
C ASP A 161 4.36 -17.13 -7.45
N SER A 162 5.47 -17.84 -7.26
CA SER A 162 6.69 -17.56 -7.99
C SER A 162 6.49 -18.02 -9.44
N ASN A 163 6.60 -17.10 -10.41
CA ASN A 163 6.51 -17.46 -11.83
C ASN A 163 7.63 -18.46 -12.18
N GLY A 164 7.29 -19.75 -12.23
CA GLY A 164 7.89 -20.71 -13.16
C GLY A 164 9.41 -20.89 -13.14
N VAL A 165 10.05 -20.84 -11.97
CA VAL A 165 11.33 -21.54 -11.78
C VAL A 165 11.06 -22.60 -10.74
N ASP A 166 10.84 -23.81 -11.27
CA ASP A 166 10.74 -25.12 -10.65
C ASP A 166 10.32 -25.22 -9.17
N HIS A 167 9.47 -26.21 -8.89
CA HIS A 167 9.46 -26.90 -7.61
C HIS A 167 10.82 -27.60 -7.37
N ASP A 168 11.92 -26.85 -7.46
CA ASP A 168 13.26 -27.31 -7.17
C ASP A 168 13.31 -27.52 -5.67
N GLN A 169 13.27 -28.80 -5.31
CA GLN A 169 13.72 -29.30 -4.04
C GLN A 169 14.98 -28.50 -3.64
N MET A 170 14.89 -27.64 -2.62
CA MET A 170 16.05 -26.90 -2.15
C MET A 170 17.11 -27.90 -1.69
N THR A 171 18.18 -28.07 -2.45
CA THR A 171 19.36 -28.77 -1.96
C THR A 171 20.06 -27.87 -0.94
N LEU A 172 20.66 -28.47 0.09
CA LEU A 172 21.42 -27.79 1.15
C LEU A 172 22.55 -26.86 0.64
N ALA A 173 22.87 -26.89 -0.66
CA ALA A 173 23.85 -26.01 -1.30
C ALA A 173 23.37 -24.55 -1.41
N LEU A 174 22.06 -24.29 -1.39
CA LEU A 174 21.48 -22.93 -1.41
C LEU A 174 21.58 -22.20 -0.05
N TRP A 175 22.09 -22.86 0.99
CA TRP A 175 22.37 -22.27 2.31
C TRP A 175 23.75 -21.57 2.39
N VAL A 176 24.49 -21.50 1.28
CA VAL A 176 25.73 -20.73 1.21
C VAL A 176 25.38 -19.32 0.73
N ASP A 177 25.29 -18.38 1.68
CA ASP A 177 25.07 -16.96 1.45
C ASP A 177 26.19 -16.36 0.58
N LEU A 178 25.96 -16.28 -0.73
CA LEU A 178 26.71 -15.39 -1.61
C LEU A 178 25.99 -14.03 -1.60
N PRO A 179 26.69 -12.91 -1.37
CA PRO A 179 26.06 -11.60 -1.42
C PRO A 179 25.58 -11.33 -2.85
N ASP A 180 24.27 -11.16 -3.01
CA ASP A 180 23.69 -10.71 -4.27
C ASP A 180 24.19 -9.30 -4.61
N PRO A 181 24.35 -8.98 -5.91
CA PRO A 181 24.68 -7.64 -6.34
C PRO A 181 23.59 -6.66 -5.89
N GLU A 182 24.02 -5.52 -5.33
CA GLU A 182 23.15 -4.44 -4.87
C GLU A 182 22.03 -4.13 -5.89
N PRO A 183 20.75 -4.14 -5.49
CA PRO A 183 19.66 -3.86 -6.40
C PRO A 183 19.79 -2.44 -6.96
N THR A 184 19.52 -2.31 -8.25
CA THR A 184 19.58 -1.02 -8.96
C THR A 184 18.53 -0.06 -8.39
N ARG A 185 18.98 1.08 -7.86
CA ARG A 185 18.22 2.14 -7.16
C ARG A 185 17.08 2.83 -7.94
N ASN A 186 16.63 2.28 -9.07
CA ASN A 186 15.55 2.83 -9.89
C ASN A 186 14.18 2.24 -9.50
N GLN A 187 13.92 2.05 -8.21
CA GLN A 187 12.67 1.47 -7.75
C GLN A 187 11.67 2.58 -7.43
N THR A 188 10.53 2.59 -8.13
CA THR A 188 9.51 3.61 -7.90
C THR A 188 8.72 3.25 -6.64
N GLU A 189 8.80 4.10 -5.62
CA GLU A 189 8.00 3.94 -4.40
C GLU A 189 6.49 3.99 -4.70
N LEU A 190 5.74 3.29 -3.86
CA LEU A 190 4.29 3.36 -3.82
C LEU A 190 3.84 4.76 -3.37
N ALA A 191 2.97 5.38 -4.15
CA ALA A 191 2.22 6.54 -3.72
C ALA A 191 0.82 6.11 -3.28
N LEU A 192 0.42 6.48 -2.06
CA LEU A 192 -0.85 6.09 -1.48
C LEU A 192 -2.02 6.79 -2.19
N PRO A 193 -3.15 6.12 -2.42
CA PRO A 193 -4.33 6.76 -2.94
C PRO A 193 -4.99 7.63 -1.86
N GLY A 194 -5.55 8.77 -2.29
CA GLY A 194 -6.48 9.53 -1.47
C GLY A 194 -7.79 8.78 -1.17
N PRO A 195 -8.67 9.34 -0.32
CA PRO A 195 -9.93 8.72 0.04
C PRO A 195 -10.80 8.44 -1.19
N PRO A 196 -11.59 7.36 -1.18
CA PRO A 196 -12.55 7.11 -2.24
C PRO A 196 -13.70 8.13 -2.18
N ALA A 197 -14.34 8.38 -3.33
CA ALA A 197 -15.61 9.11 -3.37
C ALA A 197 -16.76 8.24 -2.81
N ASP A 198 -16.80 6.98 -3.23
CA ASP A 198 -17.86 6.04 -2.88
C ASP A 198 -17.37 4.92 -1.94
N PRO A 199 -18.23 4.37 -1.09
CA PRO A 199 -17.93 3.15 -0.34
C PRO A 199 -17.54 2.01 -1.26
N TYR A 200 -16.53 1.23 -0.89
CA TYR A 200 -16.12 0.06 -1.65
C TYR A 200 -15.81 -1.14 -0.76
N ASP A 201 -15.80 -2.30 -1.38
CA ASP A 201 -15.30 -3.54 -0.84
C ASP A 201 -14.32 -4.13 -1.87
N PHE A 202 -13.24 -4.72 -1.38
CA PHE A 202 -12.14 -5.20 -2.21
C PHE A 202 -12.62 -6.22 -3.27
N PHE A 203 -13.61 -7.04 -2.90
CA PHE A 203 -14.17 -8.08 -3.78
C PHE A 203 -15.42 -7.67 -4.53
N ASN A 204 -16.06 -6.55 -4.16
CA ASN A 204 -17.35 -6.14 -4.72
C ASN A 204 -17.24 -4.73 -5.31
N ARG A 205 -16.84 -4.66 -6.58
CA ARG A 205 -16.92 -3.43 -7.35
C ARG A 205 -18.37 -3.22 -7.78
N ARG A 206 -19.05 -2.21 -7.20
CA ARG A 206 -20.37 -1.80 -7.71
C ARG A 206 -20.16 -1.13 -9.09
N PRO A 207 -20.87 -1.55 -10.14
CA PRO A 207 -20.76 -0.98 -11.48
C PRO A 207 -21.27 0.46 -11.54
#